data_AF-A0A1Y5G090-F1
#
_entry.id   AF-A0A1Y5G090-F1
#
_cell.length_a   1.000
_cell.length_b   1.000
_cell.length_c   1.000
_cell.angle_alpha   90.00
_cell.angle_beta   90.00
_cell.angle_gamma   90.00
#
_symmetry.space_group_name_H-M   'P 1'
#
loop_
_entity.id
_entity.type
_entity.pdbx_description
1 polymer ?
#
loop_
_entity_poly.entity_id
_entity_poly.type
_entity_poly.pdbx_seq_one_letter_code
_entity_poly.pdbx_strand_id
1 'polypeptide(L)'
;MDFLFALPLLLLAWWALCLILLGLWKRTLFQQTWREPYFADIPILFESDDWGPGGLFHIERLNDLLSTLKQQPDSQGRSAVLTANMVLAVPDIEKSQGDNKHYHRLLLDQGFPELSQAFQSAAKDGSFVPQLHGMEHYSGEALVRLQSLADPRTTHAFSSPGWWDWESLDSPLQGHYVDGGALPTQAISRTQASNIIKLATAHFERLFGVPSYSTVAPCYLWNSEIEDIWFEHGIQSIQTAGYRCTGRDSTGHYHQDKPLIRPGEHNPKGQTYLVRNVMFEPTDGNTNADTAWAETRAAIAQALPVSISTHRYNFTRSEAEHRDSLAELDVLLQKLNTLPHTRFLSSPELAQAIEAPHSALNNPFSDEQSAPLKRLKGLSKVAAFLSRLQHRHAKLGKLSILTGLALPARLIQTLAGKSTVP
;
A
#
# COMPACT_ATOMS: atom_id res chain seq x y z
N MET A 1 -46.66 -3.67 -40.51
CA MET A 1 -46.27 -2.64 -39.52
C MET A 1 -45.81 -3.27 -38.20
N ASP A 2 -46.12 -4.52 -37.87
CA ASP A 2 -45.85 -5.11 -36.55
C ASP A 2 -44.38 -5.46 -36.26
N PHE A 3 -43.57 -5.75 -37.28
CA PHE A 3 -42.18 -6.16 -37.09
C PHE A 3 -41.28 -5.03 -36.56
N LEU A 4 -41.56 -3.78 -36.96
CA LEU A 4 -40.82 -2.60 -36.50
C LEU A 4 -41.13 -2.25 -35.03
N PHE A 5 -42.34 -2.55 -34.55
CA PHE A 5 -42.70 -2.39 -33.14
C PHE A 5 -42.17 -3.51 -32.24
N ALA A 6 -41.95 -4.72 -32.79
CA ALA A 6 -41.39 -5.85 -32.05
C ALA A 6 -39.86 -5.78 -31.86
N LEU A 7 -39.15 -5.07 -32.75
CA LEU A 7 -37.68 -5.03 -32.74
C LEU A 7 -37.06 -4.50 -31.43
N PRO A 8 -37.55 -3.40 -30.82
CA PRO A 8 -37.03 -2.92 -29.54
C PRO A 8 -37.26 -3.93 -28.41
N LEU A 9 -38.42 -4.60 -28.39
CA LEU A 9 -38.75 -5.61 -27.39
C LEU A 9 -37.85 -6.85 -27.52
N LEU A 10 -37.59 -7.29 -28.75
CA LEU A 10 -36.64 -8.38 -29.03
C LEU A 10 -35.22 -8.03 -28.61
N LEU A 11 -34.77 -6.79 -28.85
CA LEU A 11 -33.45 -6.31 -28.42
C LEU A 11 -33.33 -6.27 -26.89
N LEU A 12 -34.36 -5.77 -26.21
CA LEU A 12 -34.41 -5.75 -24.74
C LEU A 12 -34.42 -7.18 -24.17
N ALA A 13 -35.19 -8.09 -24.77
CA ALA A 13 -35.22 -9.51 -24.38
C ALA A 13 -33.86 -10.18 -24.60
N TRP A 14 -33.18 -9.88 -25.71
CA TRP A 14 -31.82 -10.34 -25.99
C TRP A 14 -30.82 -9.83 -24.94
N TRP A 15 -30.82 -8.53 -24.63
CA TRP A 15 -29.95 -7.98 -23.59
C TRP A 15 -30.25 -8.58 -22.21
N ALA A 16 -31.52 -8.77 -21.87
CA ALA A 16 -31.90 -9.44 -20.63
C ALA A 16 -31.35 -10.88 -20.57
N LEU A 17 -31.49 -11.65 -21.65
CA LEU A 17 -30.92 -12.99 -21.75
C LEU A 17 -29.39 -12.97 -21.59
N CYS A 18 -28.68 -12.07 -22.29
CA CYS A 18 -27.23 -11.92 -22.15
C CYS A 18 -26.81 -11.58 -20.73
N LEU A 19 -27.54 -10.67 -20.06
CA LEU A 19 -27.26 -10.30 -18.67
C LEU A 19 -27.52 -11.46 -17.71
N ILE A 20 -28.56 -12.27 -17.92
CA ILE A 20 -28.82 -13.48 -17.13
C ILE A 20 -27.66 -14.47 -17.29
N LEU A 21 -27.26 -14.77 -18.54
CA LEU A 21 -26.16 -15.70 -18.81
C LEU A 21 -24.83 -15.20 -18.22
N LEU A 22 -24.54 -13.90 -18.36
CA LEU A 22 -23.38 -13.25 -17.73
C LEU A 22 -23.44 -13.32 -16.21
N GLY A 23 -24.61 -13.05 -15.63
CA GLY A 23 -24.85 -13.11 -14.20
C GLY A 23 -24.61 -14.51 -13.65
N LEU A 24 -25.03 -15.56 -14.36
CA LEU A 24 -24.78 -16.95 -13.99
C LEU A 24 -23.28 -17.32 -14.13
N TRP A 25 -22.63 -16.89 -15.21
CA TRP A 25 -21.23 -17.21 -15.49
C TRP A 25 -20.22 -16.47 -14.60
N LYS A 26 -20.48 -15.20 -14.29
CA LYS A 26 -19.55 -14.29 -13.58
C LYS A 26 -20.11 -13.76 -12.27
N ARG A 27 -21.07 -14.48 -11.67
CA ARG A 27 -21.72 -14.10 -10.40
C ARG A 27 -20.72 -13.64 -9.34
N THR A 28 -19.73 -14.48 -9.02
CA THR A 28 -18.74 -14.20 -7.97
C THR A 28 -17.94 -12.94 -8.29
N LEU A 29 -17.50 -12.78 -9.54
CA LEU A 29 -16.76 -11.60 -9.97
C LEU A 29 -17.59 -10.30 -9.82
N PHE A 30 -18.85 -10.33 -10.23
CA PHE A 30 -19.73 -9.17 -10.12
C PHE A 30 -20.03 -8.83 -8.67
N GLN A 31 -20.28 -9.85 -7.82
CA GLN A 31 -20.49 -9.64 -6.39
C GLN A 31 -19.26 -9.06 -5.70
N GLN A 32 -18.07 -9.61 -5.96
CA GLN A 32 -16.81 -9.11 -5.39
C GLN A 32 -16.55 -7.68 -5.84
N THR A 33 -16.61 -7.40 -7.15
CA THR A 33 -16.37 -6.06 -7.69
C THR A 33 -17.39 -5.05 -7.14
N TRP A 34 -18.67 -5.42 -7.00
CA TRP A 34 -19.72 -4.51 -6.47
C TRP A 34 -19.57 -4.17 -4.98
N ARG A 35 -18.96 -5.07 -4.21
CA ARG A 35 -18.70 -4.91 -2.76
C ARG A 35 -17.51 -4.00 -2.47
N GLU A 36 -16.58 -3.88 -3.41
CA GLU A 36 -15.47 -2.94 -3.27
C GLU A 36 -15.95 -1.49 -3.03
N PRO A 37 -15.13 -0.64 -2.41
CA PRO A 37 -15.44 0.77 -2.21
C PRO A 37 -15.54 1.55 -3.55
N TYR A 38 -16.48 2.50 -3.59
CA TYR A 38 -16.68 3.45 -4.70
C TYR A 38 -16.78 4.87 -4.14
N PHE A 39 -15.73 5.66 -4.34
CA PHE A 39 -15.65 7.03 -3.81
C PHE A 39 -16.13 8.07 -4.83
N ALA A 40 -16.85 9.08 -4.33
CA ALA A 40 -17.25 10.25 -5.09
C ALA A 40 -16.23 11.38 -4.92
N ASP A 41 -15.69 11.53 -3.71
CA ASP A 41 -14.42 12.23 -3.50
C ASP A 41 -13.27 11.43 -4.14
N ILE A 42 -12.10 12.05 -4.30
CA ILE A 42 -10.88 11.41 -4.77
C ILE A 42 -9.90 11.28 -3.59
N PRO A 43 -9.91 10.15 -2.86
CA PRO A 43 -8.96 9.92 -1.78
C PRO A 43 -7.57 9.73 -2.37
N ILE A 44 -6.57 10.46 -1.86
CA ILE A 44 -5.17 10.34 -2.27
C ILE A 44 -4.33 10.08 -1.02
N LEU A 45 -3.49 9.05 -1.10
CA LEU A 45 -2.60 8.62 -0.03
C LEU A 45 -1.18 8.56 -0.56
N PHE A 46 -0.23 9.01 0.27
CA PHE A 46 1.20 8.78 0.08
C PHE A 46 1.66 7.77 1.12
N GLU A 47 2.07 6.58 0.67
CA GLU A 47 2.54 5.48 1.51
C GLU A 47 4.02 5.23 1.19
N SER A 48 4.88 5.32 2.20
CA SER A 48 6.33 5.15 2.04
C SER A 48 6.88 4.10 2.99
N ASP A 49 7.59 3.11 2.44
CA ASP A 49 8.13 1.99 3.21
C ASP A 49 9.56 2.25 3.72
N ASP A 50 9.98 1.43 4.69
CA ASP A 50 11.33 1.32 5.29
C ASP A 50 11.81 2.41 6.24
N TRP A 51 10.98 3.40 6.58
CA TRP A 51 11.37 4.45 7.52
C TRP A 51 11.81 3.84 8.87
N GLY A 52 12.89 4.34 9.45
CA GLY A 52 13.50 3.69 10.62
C GLY A 52 14.95 4.10 10.82
N PRO A 53 15.78 3.23 11.44
CA PRO A 53 17.22 3.46 11.58
C PRO A 53 17.91 3.88 10.28
N GLY A 54 18.87 4.81 10.38
CA GLY A 54 19.53 5.41 9.22
C GLY A 54 20.55 6.49 9.61
N GLY A 55 21.14 7.16 8.62
CA GLY A 55 22.09 8.26 8.88
C GLY A 55 21.40 9.52 9.39
N LEU A 56 22.10 10.37 10.16
CA LEU A 56 21.54 11.63 10.69
C LEU A 56 20.98 12.56 9.59
N PHE A 57 21.58 12.53 8.40
CA PHE A 57 21.10 13.31 7.25
C PHE A 57 19.68 12.92 6.82
N HIS A 58 19.18 11.71 7.16
CA HIS A 58 17.80 11.31 6.87
C HIS A 58 16.77 12.24 7.54
N ILE A 59 17.13 12.93 8.63
CA ILE A 59 16.26 13.92 9.28
C ILE A 59 15.98 15.10 8.35
N GLU A 60 17.01 15.64 7.70
CA GLU A 60 16.88 16.71 6.70
C GLU A 60 16.04 16.22 5.52
N ARG A 61 16.33 15.02 5.01
CA ARG A 61 15.61 14.41 3.87
C ARG A 61 14.13 14.18 4.17
N LEU A 62 13.79 13.73 5.38
CA LEU A 62 12.41 13.64 5.86
C LEU A 62 11.74 15.01 5.88
N ASN A 63 12.41 16.03 6.45
CA ASN A 63 11.85 17.37 6.55
C ASN A 63 11.58 17.98 5.17
N ASP A 64 12.48 17.80 4.21
CA ASP A 64 12.29 18.24 2.83
C ASP A 64 11.09 17.54 2.18
N LEU A 65 10.96 16.21 2.36
CA LEU A 65 9.82 15.44 1.85
C LEU A 65 8.49 15.94 2.43
N LEU A 66 8.41 16.08 3.76
CA LEU A 66 7.20 16.56 4.43
C LEU A 66 6.88 18.01 4.03
N SER A 67 7.89 18.85 3.83
CA SER A 67 7.73 20.21 3.32
C SER A 67 7.14 20.21 1.91
N THR A 68 7.65 19.37 1.01
CA THR A 68 7.14 19.22 -0.36
C THR A 68 5.69 18.74 -0.37
N LEU A 69 5.34 17.73 0.43
CA LEU A 69 3.95 17.26 0.56
C LEU A 69 2.98 18.35 1.06
N LYS A 70 3.47 19.31 1.85
CA LYS A 70 2.65 20.42 2.36
C LYS A 70 2.33 21.50 1.33
N GLN A 71 3.05 21.55 0.20
CA GLN A 71 2.96 22.66 -0.77
C GLN A 71 1.61 22.77 -1.46
N GLN A 72 0.94 21.64 -1.74
CA GLN A 72 -0.33 21.61 -2.46
C GLN A 72 -1.42 21.04 -1.54
N PRO A 73 -2.41 21.84 -1.12
CA PRO A 73 -3.54 21.34 -0.33
C PRO A 73 -4.57 20.62 -1.21
N ASP A 74 -5.37 19.75 -0.59
CA ASP A 74 -6.52 19.12 -1.25
C ASP A 74 -7.71 20.09 -1.40
N SER A 75 -8.82 19.58 -1.95
CA SER A 75 -10.03 20.37 -2.15
C SER A 75 -10.74 20.80 -0.86
N GLN A 76 -10.25 20.41 0.32
CA GLN A 76 -10.73 20.84 1.63
C GLN A 76 -9.69 21.72 2.35
N GLY A 77 -8.56 22.04 1.72
CA GLY A 77 -7.49 22.84 2.31
C GLY A 77 -6.50 22.06 3.17
N ARG A 78 -6.59 20.71 3.21
CA ARG A 78 -5.66 19.87 3.98
C ARG A 78 -4.41 19.60 3.15
N SER A 79 -3.23 19.70 3.75
CA SER A 79 -1.98 19.28 3.10
C SER A 79 -1.89 17.75 2.95
N ALA A 80 -1.07 17.26 2.01
CA ALA A 80 -0.78 15.84 1.94
C ALA A 80 -0.02 15.38 3.19
N VAL A 81 -0.32 14.15 3.62
CA VAL A 81 0.33 13.49 4.76
C VAL A 81 1.05 12.24 4.28
N LEU A 82 2.17 11.92 4.93
CA LEU A 82 2.95 10.72 4.64
C LEU A 82 2.52 9.60 5.59
N THR A 83 1.96 8.50 5.07
CA THR A 83 1.92 7.25 5.84
C THR A 83 3.29 6.58 5.72
N ALA A 84 4.05 6.55 6.83
CA ALA A 84 5.39 5.99 6.86
C ALA A 84 5.37 4.61 7.50
N ASN A 85 5.66 3.56 6.72
CA ASN A 85 5.73 2.20 7.24
C ASN A 85 7.12 1.98 7.86
N MET A 86 7.12 1.76 9.17
CA MET A 86 8.30 1.82 10.03
C MET A 86 8.93 0.45 10.29
N VAL A 87 10.24 0.36 10.08
CA VAL A 87 11.10 -0.66 10.70
C VAL A 87 11.74 -0.07 11.97
N LEU A 88 11.81 -0.85 13.03
CA LEU A 88 12.10 -0.35 14.38
C LEU A 88 13.52 -0.67 14.89
N ALA A 89 14.27 -1.49 14.16
CA ALA A 89 15.60 -1.93 14.56
C ALA A 89 16.46 -2.31 13.35
N VAL A 90 17.76 -2.29 13.60
CA VAL A 90 18.81 -2.85 12.73
C VAL A 90 19.70 -3.79 13.54
N PRO A 91 20.64 -4.55 12.96
CA PRO A 91 21.55 -5.36 13.75
C PRO A 91 22.50 -4.43 14.51
N ASP A 92 22.78 -4.78 15.75
CA ASP A 92 23.84 -4.18 16.53
C ASP A 92 25.17 -4.77 16.05
N ILE A 93 25.78 -4.13 15.06
CA ILE A 93 27.02 -4.62 14.42
C ILE A 93 28.14 -4.74 15.47
N GLU A 94 28.25 -3.79 16.39
CA GLU A 94 29.26 -3.80 17.44
C GLU A 94 29.11 -5.02 18.36
N LYS A 95 27.90 -5.28 18.87
CA LYS A 95 27.65 -6.49 19.67
C LYS A 95 27.81 -7.78 18.86
N SER A 96 27.43 -7.76 17.58
CA SER A 96 27.54 -8.93 16.69
C SER A 96 29.00 -9.33 16.43
N GLN A 97 29.96 -8.41 16.53
CA GLN A 97 31.39 -8.73 16.47
C GLN A 97 31.87 -9.52 17.71
N GLY A 98 31.25 -9.31 18.87
CA GLY A 98 31.56 -10.01 20.12
C GLY A 98 30.77 -11.31 20.32
N ASP A 99 29.58 -11.42 19.72
CA ASP A 99 28.72 -12.61 19.76
C ASP A 99 28.02 -12.84 18.42
N ASN A 100 28.63 -13.65 17.56
CA ASN A 100 28.13 -13.98 16.23
C ASN A 100 27.17 -15.19 16.22
N LYS A 101 26.69 -15.63 17.39
CA LYS A 101 25.74 -16.76 17.52
C LYS A 101 24.32 -16.31 17.76
N HIS A 102 24.13 -15.10 18.27
CA HIS A 102 22.81 -14.56 18.56
C HIS A 102 22.59 -13.26 17.80
N TYR A 103 21.33 -13.02 17.42
CA TYR A 103 20.95 -11.77 16.79
C TYR A 103 20.76 -10.68 17.84
N HIS A 104 21.61 -9.66 17.76
CA HIS A 104 21.55 -8.47 18.60
C HIS A 104 20.89 -7.33 17.82
N ARG A 105 19.84 -6.76 18.39
CA ARG A 105 19.13 -5.62 17.81
C ARG A 105 19.67 -4.31 18.37
N LEU A 106 19.89 -3.35 17.48
CA LEU A 106 20.02 -1.94 17.82
C LEU A 106 18.70 -1.25 17.51
N LEU A 107 17.94 -0.91 18.56
CA LEU A 107 16.63 -0.31 18.44
C LEU A 107 16.73 1.15 17.96
N LEU A 108 15.73 1.61 17.21
CA LEU A 108 15.63 2.98 16.70
C LEU A 108 15.83 4.04 17.79
N ASP A 109 15.15 3.92 18.94
CA ASP A 109 15.25 4.89 20.03
C ASP A 109 16.53 4.81 20.86
N GLN A 110 17.32 3.75 20.68
CA GLN A 110 18.56 3.54 21.41
C GLN A 110 19.78 3.91 20.57
N GLY A 111 19.83 3.45 19.32
CA GLY A 111 20.95 3.69 18.41
C GLY A 111 20.82 4.98 17.58
N PHE A 112 19.59 5.50 17.44
CA PHE A 112 19.30 6.63 16.55
C PHE A 112 18.31 7.62 17.22
N PRO A 113 18.63 8.12 18.44
CA PRO A 113 17.70 8.90 19.23
C PRO A 113 17.22 10.19 18.53
N GLU A 114 18.08 10.85 17.75
CA GLU A 114 17.72 12.06 16.99
C GLU A 114 16.69 11.76 15.89
N LEU A 115 16.84 10.64 15.18
CA LEU A 115 15.86 10.18 14.18
C LEU A 115 14.55 9.78 14.84
N SER A 116 14.61 9.04 15.96
CA SER A 116 13.44 8.68 16.75
C SER A 116 12.67 9.94 17.18
N GLN A 117 13.37 10.97 17.66
CA GLN A 117 12.75 12.22 18.06
C GLN A 117 12.15 12.98 16.87
N ALA A 118 12.81 12.99 15.71
CA ALA A 118 12.29 13.59 14.50
C ALA A 118 10.98 12.93 14.04
N PHE A 119 10.93 11.59 14.00
CA PHE A 119 9.71 10.85 13.66
C PHE A 119 8.57 11.11 14.65
N GLN A 120 8.85 11.10 15.96
CA GLN A 120 7.86 11.40 16.99
C GLN A 120 7.32 12.83 16.88
N SER A 121 8.17 13.79 16.53
CA SER A 121 7.77 15.19 16.36
C SER A 121 6.90 15.38 15.12
N ALA A 122 7.29 14.78 13.99
CA ALA A 122 6.50 14.79 12.77
C ALA A 122 5.15 14.05 12.94
N ALA A 123 5.12 12.98 13.74
CA ALA A 123 3.90 12.25 14.06
C ALA A 123 2.89 13.13 14.81
N LYS A 124 3.35 13.86 15.83
CA LYS A 124 2.53 14.79 16.60
C LYS A 124 2.01 15.97 15.78
N ASP A 125 2.79 16.43 14.79
CA ASP A 125 2.38 17.46 13.81
C ASP A 125 1.32 16.95 12.83
N GLY A 126 1.09 15.63 12.75
CA GLY A 126 0.07 15.02 11.88
C GLY A 126 0.48 14.90 10.40
N SER A 127 1.63 15.48 10.00
CA SER A 127 2.15 15.36 8.63
C SER A 127 2.78 14.00 8.33
N PHE A 128 3.12 13.25 9.37
CA PHE A 128 3.71 11.92 9.32
C PHE A 128 2.82 10.96 10.12
N VAL A 129 2.38 9.86 9.51
CA VAL A 129 1.46 8.89 10.12
C VAL A 129 2.16 7.54 10.14
N PRO A 130 2.94 7.23 11.20
CA PRO A 130 3.73 6.02 11.25
C PRO A 130 2.84 4.79 11.30
N GLN A 131 3.18 3.72 10.58
CA GLN A 131 2.49 2.43 10.59
C GLN A 131 3.52 1.32 10.67
N LEU A 132 3.13 0.10 11.06
CA LEU A 132 4.12 -0.94 11.32
C LEU A 132 4.59 -1.61 10.02
N HIS A 133 5.89 -1.59 9.76
CA HIS A 133 6.53 -2.42 8.73
C HIS A 133 7.30 -3.60 9.32
N GLY A 134 7.64 -3.57 10.61
CA GLY A 134 8.30 -4.68 11.30
C GLY A 134 9.28 -4.23 12.36
N MET A 135 9.94 -5.21 13.00
CA MET A 135 11.16 -4.91 13.74
C MET A 135 12.30 -4.58 12.76
N GLU A 136 12.52 -5.44 11.78
CA GLU A 136 13.54 -5.30 10.73
C GLU A 136 12.90 -5.47 9.34
N HIS A 137 13.62 -5.13 8.26
CA HIS A 137 13.23 -5.49 6.89
C HIS A 137 13.74 -6.89 6.46
N TYR A 138 14.27 -7.70 7.38
CA TYR A 138 14.93 -8.99 7.08
C TYR A 138 14.88 -9.95 8.26
N SER A 139 15.22 -11.22 8.04
CA SER A 139 15.34 -12.23 9.11
C SER A 139 16.68 -12.12 9.85
N GLY A 140 16.64 -11.60 11.09
CA GLY A 140 17.83 -11.47 11.92
C GLY A 140 18.55 -12.80 12.22
N GLU A 141 17.78 -13.87 12.47
CA GLU A 141 18.34 -15.23 12.67
C GLU A 141 19.07 -15.73 11.42
N ALA A 142 18.51 -15.48 10.23
CA ALA A 142 19.15 -15.84 8.97
C ALA A 142 20.46 -15.06 8.74
N LEU A 143 20.46 -13.75 9.02
CA LEU A 143 21.66 -12.92 8.87
C LEU A 143 22.80 -13.40 9.76
N VAL A 144 22.55 -13.68 11.04
CA VAL A 144 23.59 -14.18 11.97
C VAL A 144 24.12 -15.52 11.51
N ARG A 145 23.23 -16.43 11.10
CA ARG A 145 23.63 -17.74 10.56
C ARG A 145 24.54 -17.56 9.35
N LEU A 146 24.17 -16.72 8.39
CA LEU A 146 24.97 -16.45 7.20
C LEU A 146 26.32 -15.78 7.51
N GLN A 147 26.32 -14.81 8.43
CA GLN A 147 27.53 -14.17 8.91
C GLN A 147 28.50 -15.18 9.53
N SER A 148 28.00 -16.11 10.36
CA SER A 148 28.81 -17.17 10.98
C SER A 148 29.46 -18.13 9.96
N LEU A 149 28.87 -18.22 8.75
CA LEU A 149 29.37 -18.99 7.63
C LEU A 149 30.24 -18.17 6.66
N ALA A 150 30.53 -16.91 6.99
CA ALA A 150 31.23 -15.96 6.13
C ALA A 150 30.58 -15.82 4.73
N ASP A 151 29.24 -15.87 4.66
CA ASP A 151 28.50 -15.71 3.41
C ASP A 151 28.71 -14.29 2.84
N PRO A 152 29.15 -14.16 1.57
CA PRO A 152 29.50 -12.88 0.97
C PRO A 152 28.34 -11.88 0.92
N ARG A 153 27.08 -12.36 0.97
CA ARG A 153 25.89 -11.50 0.99
C ARG A 153 25.78 -10.64 2.24
N THR A 154 26.47 -11.00 3.32
CA THR A 154 26.44 -10.27 4.60
C THR A 154 27.67 -9.39 4.82
N THR A 155 28.76 -9.62 4.09
CA THR A 155 30.06 -9.01 4.34
C THR A 155 30.01 -7.48 4.37
N HIS A 156 29.43 -6.86 3.35
CA HIS A 156 29.40 -5.40 3.25
C HIS A 156 28.59 -4.78 4.39
N ALA A 157 27.38 -5.29 4.65
CA ALA A 157 26.49 -4.78 5.69
C ALA A 157 27.13 -4.80 7.08
N PHE A 158 27.82 -5.89 7.46
CA PHE A 158 28.45 -6.03 8.77
C PHE A 158 29.84 -5.38 8.89
N SER A 159 30.43 -4.94 7.77
CA SER A 159 31.73 -4.23 7.75
C SER A 159 31.58 -2.71 7.70
N SER A 160 30.39 -2.20 7.43
CA SER A 160 30.11 -0.77 7.29
C SER A 160 29.98 -0.10 8.67
N PRO A 161 30.81 0.90 8.99
CA PRO A 161 30.76 1.59 10.28
C PRO A 161 29.54 2.52 10.37
N GLY A 162 28.91 2.58 11.54
CA GLY A 162 27.78 3.46 11.81
C GLY A 162 26.46 2.90 11.28
N TRP A 163 26.04 3.35 10.11
CA TRP A 163 24.78 2.91 9.49
C TRP A 163 25.04 2.26 8.12
N TRP A 164 24.06 1.48 7.66
CA TRP A 164 24.06 0.81 6.36
C TRP A 164 22.69 0.92 5.71
N ASP A 165 22.65 0.94 4.36
CA ASP A 165 21.42 0.83 3.58
C ASP A 165 20.96 -0.64 3.57
N TRP A 166 20.12 -1.01 4.53
CA TRP A 166 19.65 -2.39 4.71
C TRP A 166 18.74 -2.86 3.57
N GLU A 167 18.16 -1.90 2.84
CA GLU A 167 17.35 -2.09 1.66
C GLU A 167 18.21 -2.52 0.45
N SER A 168 19.53 -2.34 0.53
CA SER A 168 20.51 -2.87 -0.44
C SER A 168 20.96 -4.31 -0.14
N LEU A 169 20.42 -4.97 0.89
CA LEU A 169 20.65 -6.40 1.11
C LEU A 169 20.14 -7.24 -0.08
N ASP A 170 20.77 -8.39 -0.31
CA ASP A 170 20.36 -9.36 -1.32
C ASP A 170 18.86 -9.69 -1.18
N SER A 171 18.13 -9.69 -2.30
CA SER A 171 16.66 -9.72 -2.31
C SER A 171 16.03 -10.90 -1.55
N PRO A 172 16.57 -12.13 -1.60
CA PRO A 172 16.11 -13.24 -0.77
C PRO A 172 16.17 -12.97 0.73
N LEU A 173 17.12 -12.15 1.21
CA LEU A 173 17.28 -11.83 2.64
C LEU A 173 16.27 -10.80 3.13
N GLN A 174 15.60 -10.10 2.22
CA GLN A 174 14.57 -9.13 2.56
C GLN A 174 13.24 -9.86 2.86
N GLY A 175 12.67 -9.61 4.04
CA GLY A 175 11.58 -10.38 4.62
C GLY A 175 11.91 -10.93 6.01
N HIS A 176 11.00 -10.73 6.98
CA HIS A 176 11.18 -11.28 8.34
C HIS A 176 10.12 -12.31 8.74
N TYR A 177 9.07 -12.53 7.93
CA TYR A 177 8.10 -13.61 8.14
C TYR A 177 8.45 -14.90 7.35
N VAL A 178 9.59 -14.90 6.69
CA VAL A 178 10.20 -16.06 6.02
C VAL A 178 11.70 -16.05 6.30
N ASP A 179 12.31 -17.23 6.38
CA ASP A 179 13.78 -17.38 6.37
C ASP A 179 14.27 -17.34 4.92
N GLY A 180 14.94 -16.22 4.61
CA GLY A 180 15.56 -15.92 3.32
C GLY A 180 17.01 -16.38 3.15
N GLY A 181 17.61 -17.00 4.16
CA GLY A 181 19.03 -17.36 4.14
C GLY A 181 19.39 -18.41 3.07
N ALA A 182 18.39 -19.12 2.55
CA ALA A 182 18.51 -20.02 1.40
C ALA A 182 17.24 -19.94 0.53
N LEU A 183 17.35 -20.40 -0.73
CA LEU A 183 16.23 -20.57 -1.64
C LEU A 183 15.91 -22.06 -1.84
N PRO A 184 14.63 -22.45 -1.94
CA PRO A 184 13.44 -21.64 -1.68
C PRO A 184 13.38 -21.17 -0.21
N THR A 185 12.74 -20.02 0.03
CA THR A 185 12.59 -19.47 1.39
C THR A 185 11.79 -20.44 2.25
N GLN A 186 12.09 -20.50 3.55
CA GLN A 186 11.33 -21.32 4.50
C GLN A 186 10.36 -20.47 5.31
N ALA A 187 9.17 -21.00 5.60
CA ALA A 187 8.26 -20.34 6.53
C ALA A 187 8.84 -20.39 7.95
N ILE A 188 8.72 -19.30 8.70
CA ILE A 188 9.03 -19.31 10.14
C ILE A 188 7.89 -19.99 10.92
N SER A 189 8.20 -20.47 12.12
CA SER A 189 7.16 -21.04 12.99
C SER A 189 6.19 -19.97 13.51
N ARG A 190 4.94 -20.37 13.83
CA ARG A 190 3.96 -19.50 14.49
C ARG A 190 4.52 -18.81 15.74
N THR A 191 5.29 -19.55 16.55
CA THR A 191 5.88 -19.03 17.78
C THR A 191 6.91 -17.94 17.48
N GLN A 192 7.77 -18.14 16.49
CA GLN A 192 8.70 -17.09 16.04
C GLN A 192 7.95 -15.87 15.52
N ALA A 193 6.95 -16.07 14.65
CA ALA A 193 6.12 -14.99 14.12
C ALA A 193 5.42 -14.20 15.24
N SER A 194 4.81 -14.89 16.21
CA SER A 194 4.15 -14.27 17.36
C SER A 194 5.13 -13.47 18.22
N ASN A 195 6.33 -13.99 18.47
CA ASN A 195 7.36 -13.25 19.20
C ASN A 195 7.81 -11.99 18.45
N ILE A 196 8.04 -12.09 17.14
CA ILE A 196 8.42 -10.95 16.29
C ILE A 196 7.32 -9.88 16.30
N ILE A 197 6.08 -10.26 16.03
CA ILE A 197 4.95 -9.32 15.95
C ILE A 197 4.68 -8.68 17.30
N LYS A 198 4.63 -9.47 18.39
CA LYS A 198 4.44 -8.95 19.74
C LYS A 198 5.51 -7.91 20.11
N LEU A 199 6.76 -8.20 19.78
CA LEU A 199 7.87 -7.29 20.03
C LEU A 199 7.71 -6.00 19.20
N ALA A 200 7.40 -6.15 17.90
CA ALA A 200 7.20 -5.05 16.97
C ALA A 200 6.07 -4.12 17.40
N THR A 201 4.89 -4.65 17.72
CA THR A 201 3.73 -3.85 18.12
C THR A 201 3.96 -3.17 19.46
N ALA A 202 4.54 -3.87 20.44
CA ALA A 202 4.82 -3.28 21.75
C ALA A 202 5.87 -2.16 21.67
N HIS A 203 6.92 -2.35 20.85
CA HIS A 203 7.91 -1.29 20.63
C HIS A 203 7.34 -0.12 19.85
N PHE A 204 6.53 -0.37 18.82
CA PHE A 204 5.85 0.68 18.07
C PHE A 204 5.00 1.56 18.99
N GLU A 205 4.13 0.94 19.79
CA GLU A 205 3.21 1.66 20.69
C GLU A 205 3.98 2.47 21.74
N ARG A 206 5.06 1.92 22.28
CA ARG A 206 5.96 2.64 23.20
C ARG A 206 6.62 3.86 22.54
N LEU A 207 6.99 3.78 21.27
CA LEU A 207 7.63 4.88 20.55
C LEU A 207 6.65 6.00 20.23
N PHE A 208 5.46 5.67 19.74
CA PHE A 208 4.53 6.67 19.23
C PHE A 208 3.37 7.00 20.18
N GLY A 209 3.25 6.27 21.30
CA GLY A 209 2.21 6.45 22.31
C GLY A 209 0.85 5.87 21.93
N VAL A 210 0.70 5.36 20.71
CA VAL A 210 -0.52 4.72 20.19
C VAL A 210 -0.16 3.48 19.37
N PRO A 211 -1.01 2.45 19.36
CA PRO A 211 -0.76 1.24 18.58
C PRO A 211 -0.82 1.53 17.08
N SER A 212 -0.10 0.73 16.30
CA SER A 212 -0.23 0.79 14.84
C SER A 212 -1.60 0.29 14.40
N TYR A 213 -2.25 1.03 13.49
CA TYR A 213 -3.57 0.67 12.98
C TYR A 213 -3.49 -0.31 11.81
N SER A 214 -2.48 -0.12 10.97
CA SER A 214 -2.24 -0.85 9.73
C SER A 214 -0.81 -1.37 9.67
N THR A 215 -0.59 -2.42 8.89
CA THR A 215 0.75 -2.96 8.64
C THR A 215 0.93 -3.33 7.18
N VAL A 216 2.19 -3.41 6.76
CA VAL A 216 2.60 -4.04 5.51
C VAL A 216 3.81 -4.91 5.80
N ALA A 217 3.84 -6.13 5.26
CA ALA A 217 5.01 -6.98 5.42
C ALA A 217 6.12 -6.56 4.42
N PRO A 218 7.39 -6.59 4.84
CA PRO A 218 8.54 -6.46 3.95
C PRO A 218 8.40 -7.34 2.72
N CYS A 219 8.62 -6.75 1.55
CA CYS A 219 8.52 -7.41 0.24
C CYS A 219 7.18 -8.13 -0.03
N TYR A 220 6.11 -7.75 0.66
CA TYR A 220 4.82 -8.44 0.61
C TYR A 220 4.89 -9.94 0.95
N LEU A 221 5.85 -10.33 1.80
CA LEU A 221 6.06 -11.72 2.23
C LEU A 221 5.32 -12.00 3.55
N TRP A 222 4.11 -12.55 3.46
CA TRP A 222 3.35 -13.03 4.63
C TRP A 222 2.37 -14.15 4.24
N ASN A 223 1.71 -14.75 5.22
CA ASN A 223 0.69 -15.78 5.01
C ASN A 223 -0.53 -15.53 5.92
N SER A 224 -1.54 -16.40 5.87
CA SER A 224 -2.74 -16.23 6.71
C SER A 224 -2.48 -16.40 8.21
N GLU A 225 -1.47 -17.17 8.60
CA GLU A 225 -1.09 -17.29 10.01
C GLU A 225 -0.48 -16.00 10.56
N ILE A 226 0.28 -15.27 9.73
CA ILE A 226 0.76 -13.92 10.05
C ILE A 226 -0.41 -12.94 10.22
N GLU A 227 -1.42 -13.02 9.34
CA GLU A 227 -2.64 -12.19 9.47
C GLU A 227 -3.38 -12.46 10.78
N ASP A 228 -3.54 -13.73 11.15
CA ASP A 228 -4.15 -14.12 12.42
C ASP A 228 -3.41 -13.51 13.62
N ILE A 229 -2.08 -13.53 13.61
CA ILE A 229 -1.26 -12.95 14.69
C ILE A 229 -1.34 -11.43 14.69
N TRP A 230 -1.30 -10.77 13.53
CA TRP A 230 -1.50 -9.32 13.45
C TRP A 230 -2.85 -8.90 14.04
N PHE A 231 -3.91 -9.65 13.76
CA PHE A 231 -5.22 -9.41 14.36
C PHE A 231 -5.19 -9.58 15.88
N GLU A 232 -4.55 -10.64 16.40
CA GLU A 232 -4.37 -10.87 17.85
C GLU A 232 -3.64 -9.70 18.53
N HIS A 233 -2.78 -8.99 17.80
CA HIS A 233 -2.04 -7.82 18.27
C HIS A 233 -2.65 -6.47 17.84
N GLY A 234 -3.93 -6.46 17.46
CA GLY A 234 -4.71 -5.23 17.30
C GLY A 234 -4.58 -4.51 15.96
N ILE A 235 -3.86 -5.07 14.98
CA ILE A 235 -3.80 -4.51 13.62
C ILE A 235 -5.16 -4.66 12.95
N GLN A 236 -5.72 -3.55 12.45
CA GLN A 236 -7.05 -3.51 11.86
C GLN A 236 -7.02 -3.57 10.32
N SER A 237 -5.93 -3.13 9.68
CA SER A 237 -5.81 -3.16 8.22
C SER A 237 -4.43 -3.58 7.73
N ILE A 238 -4.37 -4.05 6.49
CA ILE A 238 -3.15 -4.57 5.86
C ILE A 238 -2.97 -3.86 4.53
N GLN A 239 -1.87 -3.12 4.36
CA GLN A 239 -1.52 -2.53 3.06
C GLN A 239 -0.87 -3.60 2.16
N THR A 240 -1.13 -3.54 0.86
CA THR A 240 -0.68 -4.56 -0.11
C THR A 240 -0.67 -4.00 -1.54
N ALA A 241 0.18 -4.53 -2.42
CA ALA A 241 0.10 -4.31 -3.86
C ALA A 241 -1.04 -5.07 -4.57
N GLY A 242 -2.04 -5.56 -3.83
CA GLY A 242 -3.15 -6.36 -4.37
C GLY A 242 -2.84 -7.86 -4.46
N TYR A 243 -1.76 -8.31 -3.82
CA TYR A 243 -1.36 -9.69 -3.71
C TYR A 243 -0.55 -9.93 -2.44
N ARG A 244 -0.34 -11.21 -2.14
CA ARG A 244 0.49 -11.68 -1.03
C ARG A 244 1.38 -12.81 -1.52
N CYS A 245 2.61 -12.82 -1.03
CA CYS A 245 3.58 -13.86 -1.32
C CYS A 245 3.90 -14.64 -0.04
N THR A 246 3.87 -15.97 -0.11
CA THR A 246 4.16 -16.84 1.05
C THR A 246 5.64 -17.19 1.19
N GLY A 247 6.44 -16.80 0.20
CA GLY A 247 7.86 -17.11 0.10
C GLY A 247 8.39 -16.83 -1.31
N ARG A 248 9.62 -17.31 -1.56
CA ARG A 248 10.27 -17.35 -2.86
C ARG A 248 10.66 -18.77 -3.22
N ASP A 249 10.64 -19.11 -4.51
CA ASP A 249 11.04 -20.41 -5.03
C ASP A 249 12.57 -20.57 -5.14
N SER A 250 13.04 -21.70 -5.68
CA SER A 250 14.48 -21.98 -5.86
C SER A 250 15.20 -21.01 -6.81
N THR A 251 14.46 -20.25 -7.62
CA THR A 251 14.98 -19.22 -8.53
C THR A 251 14.91 -17.81 -7.93
N GLY A 252 14.31 -17.66 -6.74
CA GLY A 252 14.13 -16.38 -6.06
C GLY A 252 12.85 -15.64 -6.45
N HIS A 253 12.04 -16.22 -7.33
CA HIS A 253 10.75 -15.64 -7.72
C HIS A 253 9.72 -15.80 -6.60
N TYR A 254 8.86 -14.79 -6.45
CA TYR A 254 7.80 -14.81 -5.46
C TYR A 254 6.77 -15.93 -5.71
N HIS A 255 6.38 -16.61 -4.63
CA HIS A 255 5.28 -17.56 -4.63
C HIS A 255 4.00 -16.89 -4.10
N GLN A 256 3.16 -16.43 -5.02
CA GLN A 256 1.87 -15.79 -4.74
C GLN A 256 0.79 -16.85 -4.43
N ASP A 257 0.18 -16.79 -3.24
CA ASP A 257 -0.81 -17.79 -2.80
C ASP A 257 -2.27 -17.39 -3.08
N LYS A 258 -2.55 -16.09 -3.15
CA LYS A 258 -3.86 -15.53 -3.53
C LYS A 258 -3.76 -14.89 -4.91
N PRO A 259 -4.63 -15.24 -5.87
CA PRO A 259 -4.55 -14.71 -7.22
C PRO A 259 -4.81 -13.20 -7.30
N LEU A 260 -5.60 -12.64 -6.39
CA LEU A 260 -5.89 -11.21 -6.30
C LEU A 260 -6.49 -10.88 -4.92
N ILE A 261 -5.99 -9.83 -4.28
CA ILE A 261 -6.59 -9.17 -3.13
C ILE A 261 -7.25 -7.88 -3.62
N ARG A 262 -8.52 -7.66 -3.25
CA ARG A 262 -9.30 -6.50 -3.72
C ARG A 262 -9.29 -5.34 -2.71
N PRO A 263 -9.40 -4.08 -3.18
CA PRO A 263 -9.52 -2.93 -2.30
C PRO A 263 -10.71 -3.08 -1.35
N GLY A 264 -10.48 -2.93 -0.04
CA GLY A 264 -11.51 -3.04 0.99
C GLY A 264 -12.05 -4.47 1.19
N GLU A 265 -11.38 -5.49 0.64
CA GLU A 265 -11.66 -6.87 0.99
C GLU A 265 -11.23 -7.15 2.43
N HIS A 266 -11.96 -8.03 3.11
CA HIS A 266 -11.61 -8.47 4.47
C HIS A 266 -10.99 -9.85 4.43
N ASN A 267 -9.98 -10.06 5.28
CA ASN A 267 -9.53 -11.41 5.59
C ASN A 267 -10.54 -12.11 6.54
N PRO A 268 -10.38 -13.42 6.83
CA PRO A 268 -11.29 -14.14 7.74
C PRO A 268 -11.39 -13.58 9.16
N LYS A 269 -10.44 -12.77 9.61
CA LYS A 269 -10.45 -12.09 10.92
C LYS A 269 -11.13 -10.73 10.89
N GLY A 270 -11.53 -10.26 9.71
CA GLY A 270 -12.17 -8.95 9.53
C GLY A 270 -11.18 -7.80 9.37
N GLN A 271 -9.88 -8.05 9.17
CA GLN A 271 -8.92 -7.00 8.84
C GLN A 271 -9.11 -6.57 7.38
N THR A 272 -9.03 -5.27 7.12
CA THR A 272 -9.28 -4.68 5.81
C THR A 272 -8.01 -4.58 4.97
N TYR A 273 -8.03 -5.07 3.74
CA TYR A 273 -6.94 -4.88 2.80
C TYR A 273 -7.01 -3.49 2.13
N LEU A 274 -5.94 -2.73 2.27
CA LEU A 274 -5.70 -1.45 1.59
C LEU A 274 -4.78 -1.74 0.39
N VAL A 275 -5.35 -1.66 -0.82
CA VAL A 275 -4.62 -2.01 -2.04
C VAL A 275 -4.00 -0.77 -2.66
N ARG A 276 -2.66 -0.75 -2.71
CA ARG A 276 -1.85 0.23 -3.43
C ARG A 276 -2.03 0.05 -4.93
N ASN A 277 -2.12 1.14 -5.66
CA ASN A 277 -2.46 1.11 -7.08
C ASN A 277 -1.78 2.19 -7.93
N VAL A 278 -0.87 2.96 -7.33
CA VAL A 278 0.02 3.89 -8.01
C VAL A 278 1.44 3.66 -7.50
N MET A 279 2.41 3.42 -8.37
CA MET A 279 3.81 3.24 -8.03
C MET A 279 4.61 4.52 -8.32
N PHE A 280 5.45 4.93 -7.38
CA PHE A 280 6.31 6.10 -7.49
C PHE A 280 7.70 5.79 -6.89
N GLU A 281 8.57 5.23 -7.71
CA GLU A 281 9.99 4.98 -7.43
C GLU A 281 10.84 5.71 -8.48
N PRO A 282 10.98 7.05 -8.39
CA PRO A 282 11.73 7.83 -9.38
C PRO A 282 13.20 7.43 -9.47
N THR A 283 13.80 6.92 -8.39
CA THR A 283 15.20 6.44 -8.40
C THR A 283 15.39 5.20 -9.28
N ASP A 284 14.35 4.38 -9.45
CA ASP A 284 14.40 3.21 -10.34
C ASP A 284 14.22 3.58 -11.82
N GLY A 285 13.91 4.84 -12.12
CA GLY A 285 13.76 5.41 -13.46
C GLY A 285 12.51 4.99 -14.23
N ASN A 286 11.82 3.94 -13.81
CA ASN A 286 10.66 3.38 -14.53
C ASN A 286 9.30 3.86 -14.00
N THR A 287 9.26 4.50 -12.83
CA THR A 287 8.03 4.92 -12.16
C THR A 287 8.17 6.34 -11.60
N ASN A 288 8.04 7.32 -12.50
CA ASN A 288 8.16 8.77 -12.24
C ASN A 288 6.79 9.48 -12.19
N ALA A 289 6.76 10.80 -12.11
CA ALA A 289 5.54 11.58 -11.98
C ALA A 289 4.51 11.34 -13.11
N ASP A 290 4.96 11.16 -14.35
CA ASP A 290 4.07 10.96 -15.49
C ASP A 290 3.41 9.57 -15.47
N THR A 291 4.17 8.54 -15.11
CA THR A 291 3.63 7.18 -14.94
C THR A 291 2.68 7.10 -13.74
N ALA A 292 3.06 7.66 -12.59
CA ALA A 292 2.21 7.73 -11.41
C ALA A 292 0.93 8.52 -11.69
N TRP A 293 1.00 9.58 -12.50
CA TRP A 293 -0.17 10.31 -12.95
C TRP A 293 -1.07 9.48 -13.88
N ALA A 294 -0.51 8.68 -14.77
CA ALA A 294 -1.29 7.76 -15.61
C ALA A 294 -2.06 6.73 -14.78
N GLU A 295 -1.41 6.14 -13.79
CA GLU A 295 -2.02 5.18 -12.85
C GLU A 295 -3.08 5.87 -11.96
N THR A 296 -2.81 7.09 -11.50
CA THR A 296 -3.77 7.92 -10.78
C THR A 296 -5.07 8.11 -11.58
N ARG A 297 -4.96 8.48 -12.86
CA ARG A 297 -6.15 8.62 -13.73
C ARG A 297 -6.90 7.29 -13.88
N ALA A 298 -6.17 6.18 -14.01
CA ALA A 298 -6.77 4.85 -14.11
C ALA A 298 -7.50 4.44 -12.82
N ALA A 299 -6.98 4.80 -11.64
CA ALA A 299 -7.63 4.57 -10.35
C ALA A 299 -8.91 5.41 -10.21
N ILE A 300 -8.86 6.70 -10.58
CA ILE A 300 -10.01 7.62 -10.54
C ILE A 300 -11.12 7.16 -11.50
N ALA A 301 -10.77 6.72 -12.72
CA ALA A 301 -11.74 6.19 -13.67
C ALA A 301 -12.54 5.00 -13.09
N GLN A 302 -11.88 4.22 -12.24
CA GLN A 302 -12.48 3.09 -11.52
C GLN A 302 -13.15 3.49 -10.19
N ALA A 303 -13.13 4.77 -9.78
CA ALA A 303 -13.59 5.27 -8.49
C ALA A 303 -12.92 4.57 -7.29
N LEU A 304 -11.63 4.30 -7.41
CA LEU A 304 -10.77 3.77 -6.37
C LEU A 304 -10.10 4.92 -5.61
N PRO A 305 -9.65 4.69 -4.36
CA PRO A 305 -8.64 5.57 -3.78
C PRO A 305 -7.36 5.51 -4.63
N VAL A 306 -6.63 6.61 -4.65
CA VAL A 306 -5.30 6.74 -5.26
C VAL A 306 -4.29 6.50 -4.14
N SER A 307 -3.71 5.31 -4.07
CA SER A 307 -2.70 4.98 -3.05
C SER A 307 -1.34 4.87 -3.74
N ILE A 308 -0.53 5.91 -3.53
CA ILE A 308 0.80 6.10 -4.10
C ILE A 308 1.81 5.42 -3.19
N SER A 309 2.42 4.35 -3.69
CA SER A 309 3.51 3.61 -3.05
C SER A 309 4.84 4.23 -3.44
N THR A 310 5.70 4.47 -2.47
CA THR A 310 7.11 4.83 -2.67
C THR A 310 7.96 4.15 -1.59
N HIS A 311 9.28 4.19 -1.70
CA HIS A 311 10.18 3.79 -0.60
C HIS A 311 11.02 4.96 -0.14
N ARG A 312 11.48 4.92 1.11
CA ARG A 312 12.33 5.99 1.66
C ARG A 312 13.62 6.18 0.86
N TYR A 313 14.13 5.13 0.21
CA TYR A 313 15.42 5.19 -0.48
C TYR A 313 15.45 6.23 -1.61
N ASN A 314 14.29 6.58 -2.19
CA ASN A 314 14.20 7.68 -3.15
C ASN A 314 14.66 9.02 -2.56
N PHE A 315 14.54 9.18 -1.25
CA PHE A 315 14.82 10.42 -0.54
C PHE A 315 16.08 10.32 0.33
N THR A 316 16.49 9.10 0.73
CA THR A 316 17.57 8.92 1.72
C THR A 316 18.87 8.39 1.15
N ARG A 317 18.98 8.12 -0.15
CA ARG A 317 20.26 7.72 -0.77
C ARG A 317 21.09 8.95 -1.15
N SER A 318 21.68 8.99 -2.35
CA SER A 318 22.56 10.07 -2.75
C SER A 318 21.82 11.41 -2.80
N GLU A 319 22.56 12.51 -2.64
CA GLU A 319 21.98 13.85 -2.72
C GLU A 319 21.33 14.15 -4.08
N ALA A 320 21.86 13.55 -5.17
CA ALA A 320 21.26 13.65 -6.49
C ALA A 320 19.91 12.93 -6.54
N GLU A 321 19.84 11.67 -6.09
CA GLU A 321 18.59 10.88 -6.05
C GLU A 321 17.53 11.57 -5.19
N HIS A 322 17.91 12.12 -4.02
CA HIS A 322 17.00 12.89 -3.18
C HIS A 322 16.39 14.08 -3.91
N ARG A 323 17.25 14.94 -4.47
CA ARG A 323 16.81 16.17 -5.17
C ARG A 323 15.91 15.82 -6.35
N ASP A 324 16.31 14.83 -7.14
CA ASP A 324 15.58 14.45 -8.35
C ASP A 324 14.24 13.80 -8.00
N SER A 325 14.18 12.98 -6.94
CA SER A 325 12.93 12.41 -6.42
C SER A 325 11.96 13.47 -5.88
N LEU A 326 12.47 14.50 -5.19
CA LEU A 326 11.64 15.62 -4.75
C LEU A 326 11.10 16.46 -5.92
N ALA A 327 11.90 16.64 -6.97
CA ALA A 327 11.45 17.33 -8.18
C ALA A 327 10.32 16.57 -8.89
N GLU A 328 10.44 15.25 -9.01
CA GLU A 328 9.37 14.39 -9.53
C GLU A 328 8.12 14.43 -8.64
N LEU A 329 8.29 14.45 -7.31
CA LEU A 329 7.17 14.56 -6.38
C LEU A 329 6.43 15.89 -6.54
N ASP A 330 7.15 17.00 -6.67
CA ASP A 330 6.55 18.32 -6.94
C ASP A 330 5.74 18.31 -8.25
N VAL A 331 6.30 17.74 -9.32
CA VAL A 331 5.57 17.58 -10.60
C VAL A 331 4.29 16.75 -10.43
N LEU A 332 4.34 15.65 -9.66
CA LEU A 332 3.16 14.84 -9.38
C LEU A 332 2.12 15.63 -8.56
N LEU A 333 2.54 16.33 -7.51
CA LEU A 333 1.65 17.15 -6.68
C LEU A 333 0.97 18.26 -7.48
N GLN A 334 1.69 18.92 -8.39
CA GLN A 334 1.11 19.92 -9.30
C GLN A 334 0.02 19.32 -10.20
N LYS A 335 0.23 18.10 -10.73
CA LYS A 335 -0.80 17.40 -11.51
C LYS A 335 -2.01 17.03 -10.63
N LEU A 336 -1.79 16.52 -9.42
CA LEU A 336 -2.85 16.19 -8.47
C LEU A 336 -3.70 17.41 -8.08
N ASN A 337 -3.08 18.59 -7.95
CA ASN A 337 -3.77 19.84 -7.61
C ASN A 337 -4.76 20.30 -8.70
N THR A 338 -4.65 19.76 -9.93
CA THR A 338 -5.64 20.02 -11.00
C THR A 338 -6.96 19.28 -10.82
N LEU A 339 -6.99 18.27 -9.93
CA LEU A 339 -8.17 17.43 -9.72
C LEU A 339 -9.16 18.08 -8.76
N PRO A 340 -10.47 18.06 -9.07
CA PRO A 340 -11.49 18.49 -8.13
C PRO A 340 -11.80 17.41 -7.10
N HIS A 341 -12.32 17.81 -5.94
CA HIS A 341 -12.80 16.90 -4.89
C HIS A 341 -11.73 15.95 -4.34
N THR A 342 -10.47 16.33 -4.42
CA THR A 342 -9.35 15.62 -3.79
C THR A 342 -9.48 15.64 -2.27
N ARG A 343 -9.07 14.54 -1.64
CA ARG A 343 -9.04 14.35 -0.19
C ARG A 343 -7.73 13.66 0.19
N PHE A 344 -6.80 14.36 0.82
CA PHE A 344 -5.58 13.73 1.33
C PHE A 344 -5.87 12.98 2.62
N LEU A 345 -5.43 11.72 2.68
CA LEU A 345 -5.64 10.82 3.80
C LEU A 345 -4.38 9.98 4.06
N SER A 346 -4.27 9.49 5.28
CA SER A 346 -3.40 8.40 5.66
C SER A 346 -4.08 7.03 5.49
N SER A 347 -3.30 5.95 5.52
CA SER A 347 -3.85 4.58 5.40
C SER A 347 -4.84 4.23 6.53
N PRO A 348 -4.64 4.61 7.81
CA PRO A 348 -5.65 4.44 8.85
C PRO A 348 -6.97 5.16 8.54
N GLU A 349 -6.93 6.39 8.03
CA GLU A 349 -8.13 7.14 7.69
C GLU A 349 -8.88 6.52 6.50
N LEU A 350 -8.16 5.99 5.51
CA LEU A 350 -8.81 5.24 4.42
C LEU A 350 -9.48 3.96 4.95
N ALA A 351 -8.84 3.23 5.85
CA ALA A 351 -9.45 2.05 6.49
C ALA A 351 -10.73 2.45 7.25
N GLN A 352 -10.67 3.50 8.07
CA GLN A 352 -11.86 4.05 8.76
C GLN A 352 -12.96 4.42 7.77
N ALA A 353 -12.62 5.05 6.63
CA ALA A 353 -13.60 5.43 5.62
C ALA A 353 -14.26 4.22 4.92
N ILE A 354 -13.58 3.07 4.88
CA ILE A 354 -14.11 1.80 4.36
C ILE A 354 -15.01 1.12 5.40
N GLU A 355 -14.53 0.99 6.63
CA GLU A 355 -15.25 0.28 7.70
C GLU A 355 -16.45 1.07 8.25
N ALA A 356 -16.30 2.39 8.39
CA ALA A 356 -17.29 3.28 8.97
C ALA A 356 -17.56 4.48 8.04
N PRO A 357 -18.23 4.27 6.88
CA PRO A 357 -18.34 5.26 5.80
C PRO A 357 -19.15 6.53 6.13
N HIS A 358 -19.72 6.62 7.33
CA HIS A 358 -20.50 7.75 7.82
C HIS A 358 -19.88 8.42 9.06
N SER A 359 -18.77 7.89 9.56
CA SER A 359 -18.05 8.43 10.71
C SER A 359 -16.99 9.43 10.27
N ALA A 360 -16.69 10.39 11.15
CA ALA A 360 -15.52 11.24 10.98
C ALA A 360 -14.24 10.40 10.92
N LEU A 361 -13.27 10.88 10.15
CA LEU A 361 -11.97 10.24 10.01
C LEU A 361 -10.98 10.92 10.95
N ASN A 362 -10.20 10.14 11.67
CA ASN A 362 -9.25 10.64 12.63
C ASN A 362 -7.86 10.13 12.30
N ASN A 363 -6.87 11.04 12.32
CA ASN A 363 -5.47 10.64 12.36
C ASN A 363 -5.17 10.08 13.77
N PRO A 364 -4.72 8.83 13.93
CA PRO A 364 -4.49 8.27 15.27
C PRO A 364 -3.32 8.91 16.03
N PHE A 365 -2.49 9.73 15.39
CA PHE A 365 -1.28 10.34 16.00
C PHE A 365 -1.40 11.86 16.24
N SER A 366 -2.49 12.48 15.79
CA SER A 366 -2.76 13.91 16.00
C SER A 366 -4.22 14.13 16.34
N ASP A 367 -4.57 15.31 16.86
CA ASP A 367 -5.97 15.66 17.16
C ASP A 367 -6.77 16.04 15.90
N GLU A 368 -6.24 15.77 14.70
CA GLU A 368 -6.86 16.13 13.43
C GLU A 368 -8.03 15.20 13.10
N GLN A 369 -9.20 15.79 12.86
CA GLN A 369 -10.39 15.10 12.38
C GLN A 369 -10.85 15.68 11.06
N SER A 370 -11.33 14.83 10.16
CA SER A 370 -11.89 15.25 8.88
C SER A 370 -13.26 14.62 8.62
N ALA A 371 -14.05 15.30 7.78
CA ALA A 371 -15.39 14.83 7.43
C ALA A 371 -15.34 13.49 6.69
N PRO A 372 -16.36 12.62 6.83
CA PRO A 372 -16.44 11.35 6.10
C PRO A 372 -16.29 11.54 4.59
N LEU A 373 -15.74 10.55 3.90
CA LEU A 373 -15.66 10.56 2.44
C LEU A 373 -17.02 10.35 1.79
N LYS A 374 -17.31 11.12 0.73
CA LYS A 374 -18.50 10.92 -0.10
C LYS A 374 -18.36 9.64 -0.93
N ARG A 375 -19.44 8.86 -0.97
CA ARG A 375 -19.53 7.59 -1.72
C ARG A 375 -20.43 7.74 -2.94
N LEU A 376 -20.09 7.06 -4.04
CA LEU A 376 -20.99 6.95 -5.18
C LEU A 376 -22.20 6.09 -4.81
N LYS A 377 -23.39 6.53 -5.22
CA LYS A 377 -24.66 5.85 -5.02
C LYS A 377 -25.45 5.80 -6.34
N GLY A 378 -26.49 4.98 -6.39
CA GLY A 378 -27.41 4.91 -7.53
C GLY A 378 -26.70 4.71 -8.87
N LEU A 379 -27.09 5.50 -9.87
CA LEU A 379 -26.59 5.39 -11.25
C LEU A 379 -25.08 5.62 -11.35
N SER A 380 -24.50 6.54 -10.57
CA SER A 380 -23.07 6.83 -10.60
C SER A 380 -22.22 5.66 -10.07
N LYS A 381 -22.73 4.91 -9.09
CA LYS A 381 -22.09 3.66 -8.64
C LYS A 381 -22.14 2.60 -9.74
N VAL A 382 -23.29 2.44 -10.41
CA VAL A 382 -23.44 1.49 -11.53
C VAL A 382 -22.46 1.84 -12.66
N ALA A 383 -22.37 3.11 -13.05
CA ALA A 383 -21.41 3.56 -14.06
C ALA A 383 -19.97 3.22 -13.68
N ALA A 384 -19.56 3.51 -12.44
CA ALA A 384 -18.23 3.18 -11.94
C ALA A 384 -17.96 1.67 -11.90
N PHE A 385 -18.95 0.88 -11.51
CA PHE A 385 -18.86 -0.59 -11.54
C PHE A 385 -18.62 -1.12 -12.96
N LEU A 386 -19.37 -0.62 -13.95
CA LEU A 386 -19.19 -1.00 -15.35
C LEU A 386 -17.81 -0.58 -15.87
N SER A 387 -17.35 0.64 -15.57
CA SER A 387 -16.00 1.08 -15.93
C SER A 387 -14.93 0.16 -15.31
N ARG A 388 -15.08 -0.22 -14.05
CA ARG A 388 -14.14 -1.12 -13.35
C ARG A 388 -14.11 -2.52 -13.99
N LEU A 389 -15.27 -3.08 -14.34
CA LEU A 389 -15.33 -4.35 -15.07
C LEU A 389 -14.64 -4.27 -16.44
N GLN A 390 -14.84 -3.18 -17.17
CA GLN A 390 -14.20 -2.97 -18.48
C GLN A 390 -12.68 -2.86 -18.35
N HIS A 391 -12.18 -2.10 -17.36
CA HIS A 391 -10.74 -1.92 -17.11
C HIS A 391 -10.06 -3.24 -16.72
N ARG A 392 -10.66 -3.99 -15.79
CA ARG A 392 -10.01 -5.19 -15.22
C ARG A 392 -10.26 -6.47 -16.01
N HIS A 393 -11.25 -6.50 -16.90
CA HIS A 393 -11.65 -7.72 -17.61
C HIS A 393 -11.90 -7.47 -19.10
N ALA A 394 -10.83 -7.42 -19.88
CA ALA A 394 -10.88 -7.24 -21.34
C ALA A 394 -11.85 -8.19 -22.07
N LYS A 395 -11.99 -9.45 -21.59
CA LYS A 395 -12.96 -10.42 -22.13
C LYS A 395 -14.42 -9.95 -21.97
N LEU A 396 -14.76 -9.34 -20.85
CA LEU A 396 -16.09 -8.74 -20.63
C LEU A 396 -16.29 -7.52 -21.53
N GLY A 397 -15.25 -6.72 -21.74
CA GLY A 397 -15.26 -5.63 -22.72
C GLY A 397 -15.64 -6.12 -24.12
N LYS A 398 -14.90 -7.11 -24.64
CA LYS A 398 -15.17 -7.71 -25.97
C LYS A 398 -16.58 -8.31 -26.06
N LEU A 399 -17.01 -9.04 -25.03
CA LEU A 399 -18.35 -9.63 -25.01
C LEU A 399 -19.46 -8.58 -24.98
N SER A 400 -19.25 -7.46 -24.27
CA SER A 400 -20.22 -6.36 -24.23
C SER A 400 -20.41 -5.72 -25.61
N ILE A 401 -19.36 -5.66 -26.42
CA ILE A 401 -19.42 -5.18 -27.80
C ILE A 401 -20.19 -6.18 -28.67
N LEU A 402 -19.82 -7.47 -28.60
CA LEU A 402 -20.44 -8.54 -29.39
C LEU A 402 -21.95 -8.71 -29.12
N THR A 403 -22.36 -8.53 -27.86
CA THR A 403 -23.76 -8.69 -27.43
C THR A 403 -24.59 -7.42 -27.57
N GLY A 404 -23.97 -6.29 -27.90
CA GLY A 404 -24.61 -4.96 -27.92
C GLY A 404 -24.80 -4.32 -26.54
N LEU A 405 -24.43 -4.99 -25.43
CA LEU A 405 -24.50 -4.46 -24.07
C LEU A 405 -23.60 -3.24 -23.82
N ALA A 406 -22.64 -2.97 -24.70
CA ALA A 406 -21.83 -1.76 -24.67
C ALA A 406 -22.69 -0.48 -24.82
N LEU A 407 -23.81 -0.52 -25.54
CA LEU A 407 -24.71 0.62 -25.72
C LEU A 407 -25.39 1.06 -24.41
N PRO A 408 -26.15 0.19 -23.71
CA PRO A 408 -26.75 0.58 -22.43
C PRO A 408 -25.68 0.90 -21.36
N ALA A 409 -24.52 0.24 -21.38
CA ALA A 409 -23.43 0.56 -20.47
C ALA A 409 -22.89 1.99 -20.68
N ARG A 410 -22.65 2.38 -21.94
CA ARG A 410 -22.24 3.75 -22.29
C ARG A 410 -23.31 4.77 -21.95
N LEU A 411 -24.59 4.47 -22.21
CA LEU A 411 -25.69 5.35 -21.83
C LEU A 411 -25.72 5.60 -20.32
N ILE A 412 -25.56 4.57 -19.50
CA ILE A 412 -25.47 4.69 -18.04
C ILE A 412 -24.27 5.57 -17.63
N GLN A 413 -23.11 5.37 -18.25
CA GLN A 413 -21.91 6.16 -17.98
C GLN A 413 -22.11 7.64 -18.35
N THR A 414 -22.67 7.92 -19.53
CA THR A 414 -22.99 9.29 -19.99
C THR A 414 -24.00 9.96 -19.08
N LEU A 415 -25.10 9.29 -18.73
CA LEU A 415 -26.13 9.83 -17.84
C LEU A 415 -25.60 10.09 -16.41
N ALA A 416 -24.62 9.31 -15.97
CA ALA A 416 -23.95 9.52 -14.69
C ALA A 416 -22.89 10.64 -14.72
N GLY A 417 -22.70 11.32 -15.86
CA GLY A 417 -21.64 12.31 -16.04
C GLY A 417 -20.23 11.72 -16.06
N LYS A 418 -20.10 10.38 -16.18
CA LYS A 418 -18.81 9.73 -16.37
C LYS A 418 -18.52 9.66 -17.87
N SER A 419 -17.61 10.50 -18.34
CA SER A 419 -16.98 10.27 -19.64
C SER A 419 -16.17 8.99 -19.55
N THR A 420 -16.37 8.06 -20.48
CA THR A 420 -15.38 7.02 -20.75
C THR A 420 -14.13 7.75 -21.27
N VAL A 421 -13.18 8.05 -20.38
CA VAL A 421 -11.87 8.52 -20.84
C VAL A 421 -11.27 7.37 -21.68
N PRO A 422 -10.77 7.66 -22.90
CA PRO A 422 -10.36 6.65 -23.88
C PRO A 422 -9.29 5.69 -23.37
#